data_AF-X1A408-F1
#
_entry.id   AF-X1A408-F1
#
_cell.length_a   1.000
_cell.length_b   1.000
_cell.length_c   1.000
_cell.angle_alpha   90.00
_cell.angle_beta   90.00
_cell.angle_gamma   90.00
#
_symmetry.space_group_name_H-M   'P 1'
#
loop_
_entity.id
_entity.type
_entity.pdbx_description
1 polymer ?
#
loop_
_entity_poly.entity_id
_entity_poly.type
_entity_poly.pdbx_seq_one_letter_code
_entity_poly.pdbx_strand_id
1 'polypeptide(L)'
;METATALKLPYVTEKISNEEYHNGETWKEFCSSSNLKLMMVSPKYARYALDHPEKKESEAMSQGSVYHSMLGSLTNAGDLSQFEKEYFIFAPPINPKTGKSYGWTSDTYQEAMQA
;
A
#
# COMPACT_ATOMS: atom_id res chain seq x y z
N MET A 1 -15.98 -6.91 43.31
CA MET A 1 -15.09 -6.66 42.17
C MET A 1 -15.97 -6.24 41.02
N GLU A 2 -16.05 -4.93 40.75
CA GLU A 2 -16.70 -4.44 39.53
C GLU A 2 -15.85 -4.88 38.35
N THR A 3 -16.43 -5.68 37.47
CA THR A 3 -15.84 -5.99 36.17
C THR A 3 -15.80 -4.70 35.36
N ALA A 4 -14.61 -4.18 35.10
CA ALA A 4 -14.41 -3.07 34.18
C ALA A 4 -15.06 -3.44 32.84
N THR A 5 -16.20 -2.84 32.55
CA THR A 5 -16.90 -3.04 31.28
C THR A 5 -16.02 -2.38 30.24
N ALA A 6 -15.40 -3.19 29.36
CA ALA A 6 -14.53 -2.69 28.31
C ALA A 6 -15.30 -1.60 27.55
N LEU A 7 -14.77 -0.37 27.57
CA LEU A 7 -15.35 0.77 26.89
C LEU A 7 -15.40 0.43 25.40
N LYS A 8 -16.57 0.02 24.92
CA LYS A 8 -16.77 -0.34 23.53
C LYS A 8 -16.89 0.96 22.75
N LEU A 9 -15.75 1.51 22.38
CA LEU A 9 -15.68 2.71 21.56
C LEU A 9 -16.40 2.41 20.24
N PRO A 10 -17.37 3.24 19.81
CA PRO A 10 -18.26 2.94 18.68
C PRO A 10 -17.54 2.77 17.33
N TYR A 11 -16.24 3.09 17.28
CA TYR A 11 -15.42 3.10 16.08
C TYR A 11 -14.22 2.14 16.12
N VAL A 12 -14.08 1.35 17.20
CA VAL A 12 -13.05 0.30 17.26
C VAL A 12 -13.62 -0.97 16.67
N THR A 13 -13.33 -1.20 15.40
CA THR A 13 -13.75 -2.39 14.66
C THR A 13 -12.55 -3.28 14.37
N GLU A 14 -12.65 -4.58 14.64
CA GLU A 14 -11.54 -5.53 14.46
C GLU A 14 -11.17 -5.78 12.98
N LYS A 15 -12.07 -5.46 12.04
CA LYS A 15 -11.85 -5.67 10.59
C LYS A 15 -12.55 -4.58 9.77
N ILE A 16 -11.76 -3.62 9.27
CA ILE A 16 -12.16 -2.72 8.18
C ILE A 16 -11.44 -3.23 6.92
N SER A 17 -12.14 -3.28 5.78
CA SER A 17 -11.46 -3.59 4.52
C SER A 17 -10.57 -2.42 4.11
N ASN A 18 -9.51 -2.68 3.32
CA ASN A 18 -8.58 -1.62 2.91
C ASN A 18 -9.29 -0.49 2.14
N GLU A 19 -10.25 -0.85 1.30
CA GLU A 19 -11.07 0.11 0.54
C GLU A 19 -11.93 0.97 1.46
N GLU A 20 -12.60 0.36 2.43
CA GLU A 20 -13.43 1.09 3.39
C GLU A 20 -12.57 1.98 4.30
N TYR A 21 -11.37 1.55 4.67
CA TYR A 21 -10.43 2.34 5.47
C TYR A 21 -9.93 3.60 4.74
N HIS A 22 -9.68 3.50 3.42
CA HIS A 22 -9.15 4.61 2.64
C HIS A 22 -10.22 5.51 2.00
N ASN A 23 -11.37 4.93 1.61
CA ASN A 23 -12.37 5.59 0.78
C ASN A 23 -13.80 5.54 1.37
N GLY A 24 -14.03 4.84 2.49
CA GLY A 24 -15.35 4.71 3.09
C GLY A 24 -15.91 6.04 3.59
N GLU A 25 -17.17 6.34 3.23
CA GLU A 25 -17.87 7.57 3.66
C GLU A 25 -17.92 7.71 5.18
N THR A 26 -18.10 6.58 5.88
CA THR A 26 -18.15 6.49 7.35
C THR A 26 -16.88 7.03 8.01
N TRP A 27 -15.74 6.92 7.33
CA TRP A 27 -14.43 7.21 7.92
C TRP A 27 -13.87 8.58 7.52
N LYS A 28 -14.58 9.34 6.68
CA LYS A 28 -14.18 10.69 6.27
C LYS A 28 -14.10 11.70 7.41
N GLU A 29 -14.80 11.44 8.52
CA GLU A 29 -14.72 12.26 9.73
C GLU A 29 -13.40 12.07 10.49
N PHE A 30 -12.68 10.97 10.24
CA PHE A 30 -11.43 10.65 10.90
C PHE A 30 -10.23 11.17 10.10
N CYS A 31 -9.25 11.72 10.81
CA CYS A 31 -8.00 12.15 10.21
C CYS A 31 -6.95 11.03 10.35
N SER A 32 -6.47 10.51 9.23
CA SER A 32 -5.37 9.55 9.23
C SER A 32 -4.08 10.20 9.75
N SER A 33 -3.18 9.40 10.33
CA SER A 33 -1.88 9.89 10.78
C SER A 33 -1.03 10.48 9.63
N SER A 34 -1.19 9.95 8.41
CA SER A 34 -0.59 10.52 7.19
C SER A 34 -1.13 11.90 6.88
N ASN A 35 -2.45 12.11 7.01
CA ASN A 35 -3.07 13.43 6.82
C ASN A 35 -2.63 14.42 7.90
N LEU A 36 -2.50 13.98 9.16
CA LEU A 36 -1.95 14.82 10.23
C LEU A 36 -0.53 15.28 9.93
N LYS A 37 0.34 14.38 9.45
CA LYS A 37 1.71 14.75 9.04
C LYS A 37 1.72 15.81 7.94
N LEU A 38 0.86 15.65 6.93
CA LEU A 38 0.73 16.64 5.85
C LEU A 38 0.24 18.00 6.38
N MET A 39 -0.76 18.00 7.25
CA MET A 39 -1.29 19.22 7.88
C MET A 39 -0.22 19.95 8.69
N MET A 40 0.64 19.22 9.40
CA MET A 40 1.74 19.79 10.19
C MET A 40 2.83 20.44 9.34
N VAL A 41 3.04 19.97 8.11
CA VAL A 41 3.99 20.58 7.16
C VAL A 41 3.38 21.80 6.50
N SER A 42 2.16 21.67 5.96
CA SER A 42 1.44 22.76 5.32
C SER A 42 -0.05 22.44 5.23
N PRO A 43 -0.91 23.17 5.97
CA PRO A 43 -2.36 22.99 5.89
C PRO A 43 -2.92 23.25 4.48
N LYS A 44 -2.31 24.19 3.74
CA LYS A 44 -2.70 24.49 2.36
C LYS A 44 -2.40 23.32 1.43
N TYR A 45 -1.23 22.69 1.57
CA TYR A 45 -0.86 21.53 0.77
C TYR A 45 -1.70 20.29 1.14
N ALA A 46 -1.97 20.09 2.43
CA ALA A 46 -2.84 19.02 2.88
C ALA A 46 -4.26 19.14 2.31
N ARG A 47 -4.83 20.36 2.30
CA ARG A 47 -6.11 20.61 1.63
C ARG A 47 -6.06 20.31 0.13
N TYR A 48 -5.02 20.80 -0.55
CA TYR A 48 -4.82 20.54 -1.97
C TYR A 48 -4.75 19.04 -2.28
N ALA A 49 -3.99 18.26 -1.50
CA ALA A 49 -3.84 16.83 -1.69
C ALA A 49 -5.14 16.03 -1.45
N LEU A 50 -6.02 16.50 -0.55
CA LEU A 50 -7.35 15.92 -0.35
C LEU A 50 -8.27 16.20 -1.55
N ASP A 51 -8.21 17.41 -2.09
CA ASP A 51 -9.03 17.81 -3.24
C ASP A 51 -8.50 17.20 -4.57
N HIS A 52 -7.22 16.78 -4.62
CA HIS A 52 -6.55 16.21 -5.79
C HIS A 52 -5.80 14.92 -5.39
N PRO A 53 -6.49 13.78 -5.26
CA PRO A 53 -5.92 12.51 -4.78
C PRO A 53 -5.04 11.82 -5.84
N GLU A 54 -4.18 12.56 -6.53
CA GLU A 54 -3.20 12.00 -7.44
C GLU A 54 -2.16 11.20 -6.67
N LYS A 55 -2.06 9.89 -6.96
CA LYS A 55 -1.00 9.06 -6.40
C LYS A 55 0.34 9.47 -7.00
N LYS A 56 1.13 10.24 -6.24
CA LYS A 56 2.58 10.29 -6.46
C LYS A 56 3.18 8.98 -5.97
N GLU A 57 3.28 8.00 -6.85
CA GLU A 57 4.11 6.83 -6.58
C GLU A 57 5.58 7.24 -6.64
N SER A 58 6.31 6.95 -5.56
CA SER A 58 7.76 7.02 -5.54
C SER A 58 8.31 5.61 -5.40
N GLU A 59 9.52 5.37 -5.90
CA GLU A 59 10.17 4.05 -5.81
C GLU A 59 10.19 3.53 -4.36
N ALA A 60 10.49 4.39 -3.39
CA ALA A 60 10.48 4.04 -1.97
C ALA A 60 9.09 3.62 -1.47
N MET A 61 8.03 4.28 -1.93
CA MET A 61 6.65 3.89 -1.60
C MET A 61 6.27 2.56 -2.23
N SER A 62 6.60 2.34 -3.51
CA SER A 62 6.29 1.10 -4.20
C SER A 62 7.02 -0.09 -3.57
N GLN A 63 8.31 0.07 -3.23
CA GLN A 63 9.09 -0.93 -2.48
C GLN A 63 8.50 -1.19 -1.08
N GLY A 64 8.14 -0.13 -0.35
CA GLY A 64 7.51 -0.26 0.96
C GLY A 64 6.20 -1.05 0.92
N SER A 65 5.36 -0.80 -0.09
CA SER A 65 4.11 -1.53 -0.30
C SER A 65 4.33 -3.02 -0.56
N VAL A 66 5.34 -3.37 -1.37
CA VAL A 66 5.70 -4.78 -1.62
C VAL A 66 6.05 -5.49 -0.31
N TYR A 67 6.93 -4.90 0.51
CA TYR A 67 7.30 -5.48 1.80
C TYR A 67 6.10 -5.60 2.76
N HIS A 68 5.23 -4.60 2.78
CA HIS A 68 3.99 -4.63 3.56
C HIS A 68 3.08 -5.79 3.15
N SER A 69 2.87 -6.00 1.85
CA SER A 69 2.05 -7.11 1.34
C SER A 69 2.67 -8.47 1.66
N MET A 70 3.99 -8.63 1.52
CA MET A 70 4.69 -9.87 1.90
C MET A 70 4.52 -10.18 3.39
N LEU A 71 4.76 -9.21 4.27
CA LEU A 71 4.61 -9.38 5.71
C LEU A 71 3.15 -9.66 6.10
N GLY A 72 2.20 -9.00 5.43
CA GLY A 72 0.77 -9.28 5.58
C GLY A 72 0.44 -10.74 5.26
N SER A 73 0.93 -11.26 4.12
CA SER A 73 0.75 -12.66 3.74
C SER A 73 1.36 -13.61 4.78
N LEU A 74 2.61 -13.38 5.18
CA LEU A 74 3.29 -14.22 6.18
C LEU A 74 2.57 -14.21 7.53
N THR A 75 2.07 -13.06 7.97
CA THR A 75 1.40 -12.92 9.26
C THR A 75 0.00 -13.56 9.26
N ASN A 76 -0.74 -13.42 8.15
CA ASN A 76 -2.13 -13.87 8.07
C ASN A 76 -2.28 -15.32 7.60
N ALA A 77 -1.42 -15.78 6.68
CA ALA A 77 -1.48 -17.11 6.08
C ALA A 77 -0.32 -18.04 6.51
N GLY A 78 0.76 -17.49 7.07
CA GLY A 78 1.97 -18.27 7.40
C GLY A 78 2.92 -18.49 6.22
N ASP A 79 2.56 -18.03 5.02
CA ASP A 79 3.31 -18.18 3.77
C ASP A 79 3.12 -16.98 2.82
N LEU A 80 3.68 -17.04 1.62
CA LEU A 80 3.60 -15.97 0.60
C LEU A 80 2.43 -16.17 -0.40
N SER A 81 1.54 -17.13 -0.17
CA SER A 81 0.50 -17.48 -1.14
C SER A 81 -0.52 -16.37 -1.42
N GLN A 82 -0.75 -15.44 -0.48
CA GLN A 82 -1.60 -14.27 -0.72
C GLN A 82 -0.85 -13.21 -1.52
N PHE A 83 0.42 -12.98 -1.19
CA PHE A 83 1.28 -12.05 -1.92
C PHE A 83 1.45 -12.46 -3.39
N GLU A 84 1.68 -13.74 -3.67
CA GLU A 84 1.87 -14.26 -5.04
C GLU A 84 0.61 -14.15 -5.92
N LYS A 85 -0.59 -14.00 -5.33
CA LYS A 85 -1.82 -13.76 -6.10
C LYS A 85 -1.97 -12.31 -6.55
N GLU A 86 -1.43 -11.38 -5.77
CA GLU A 86 -1.55 -9.94 -6.00
C GLU A 86 -0.35 -9.37 -6.76
N TYR A 87 0.82 -10.00 -6.65
CA TYR A 87 2.07 -9.54 -7.24
C TYR A 87 2.59 -10.53 -8.28
N PHE A 88 2.87 -10.02 -9.48
CA PHE A 88 3.51 -10.77 -10.54
C PHE A 88 5.03 -10.72 -10.39
N ILE A 89 5.64 -11.84 -10.05
CA ILE A 89 7.09 -11.99 -9.95
C ILE A 89 7.56 -12.80 -11.15
N PHE A 90 8.34 -12.19 -12.03
CA PHE A 90 8.92 -12.88 -13.18
C PHE A 90 10.43 -12.63 -13.24
N ALA A 91 11.15 -13.59 -13.84
CA ALA A 91 12.57 -13.42 -14.10
C ALA A 91 12.73 -12.33 -15.18
N PRO A 92 13.52 -11.27 -14.92
CA PRO A 92 13.67 -10.19 -15.88
C PRO A 92 14.34 -10.73 -17.15
N PRO A 93 13.95 -10.25 -18.35
CA PRO A 93 14.57 -10.69 -19.59
C PRO A 93 16.07 -10.40 -19.55
N ILE A 94 16.87 -11.38 -19.98
CA ILE A 94 18.34 -11.29 -19.97
C ILE A 94 18.82 -10.84 -21.33
N ASN A 95 19.73 -9.86 -21.34
CA ASN A 95 20.41 -9.44 -22.55
C ASN A 95 21.44 -10.50 -22.97
N PRO A 96 21.28 -11.15 -24.13
CA PRO A 96 22.15 -12.23 -24.56
C PRO A 96 23.59 -11.79 -24.85
N LYS A 97 23.84 -10.48 -25.04
CA LYS A 97 25.18 -9.94 -25.30
C LYS A 97 25.98 -9.68 -24.04
N THR A 98 25.30 -9.28 -22.96
CA THR A 98 25.97 -8.85 -21.70
C THR A 98 25.78 -9.85 -20.57
N GLY A 99 24.84 -10.80 -20.71
CA GLY A 99 24.45 -11.74 -19.66
C GLY A 99 23.74 -11.07 -18.47
N LYS A 100 23.44 -9.78 -18.56
CA LYS A 100 22.76 -9.00 -17.51
C LYS A 100 21.30 -8.79 -17.85
N SER A 101 20.45 -8.60 -16.85
CA SER A 101 19.05 -8.25 -17.06
C SER A 101 18.90 -6.91 -17.78
N TYR A 102 17.86 -6.80 -18.61
CA TYR A 102 17.43 -5.52 -19.12
C TYR A 102 16.91 -4.63 -17.98
N GLY A 103 17.11 -3.32 -18.12
CA GLY A 103 16.57 -2.35 -17.17
C GLY A 103 15.04 -2.21 -17.32
N TRP A 104 14.38 -1.82 -16.23
CA TRP A 104 12.92 -1.73 -16.17
C TRP A 104 12.31 -0.75 -17.19
N THR A 105 13.06 0.25 -17.64
CA THR A 105 12.62 1.23 -18.66
C THR A 105 12.79 0.74 -20.10
N SER A 106 13.37 -0.45 -20.33
CA SER A 106 13.57 -0.96 -21.69
C SER A 106 12.29 -1.55 -22.26
N ASP A 107 12.10 -1.43 -23.58
CA ASP A 107 10.95 -2.00 -24.29
C ASP A 107 10.83 -3.51 -24.03
N THR A 108 11.95 -4.24 -24.06
CA THR A 108 11.99 -5.69 -23.80
C THR A 108 11.52 -6.05 -22.38
N TYR A 109 11.83 -5.21 -21.38
CA TYR A 109 11.32 -5.42 -20.02
C TYR A 109 9.83 -5.11 -19.92
N GLN A 110 9.37 -4.04 -20.59
CA GLN A 110 7.96 -3.64 -20.61
C GLN A 110 7.08 -4.66 -21.32
N GLU A 111 7.54 -5.24 -22.42
CA GLU A 111 6.88 -6.36 -23.10
C GLU A 111 6.75 -7.58 -22.19
N ALA A 112 7.81 -7.91 -21.44
CA ALA A 112 7.80 -9.04 -20.51
C ALA A 112 6.85 -8.82 -19.31
N MET A 113 6.56 -7.57 -18.92
CA MET A 113 5.56 -7.28 -17.89
C MET A 113 4.11 -7.50 -18.36
N GLN A 114 3.88 -7.50 -19.67
CA GLN A 114 2.54 -7.62 -20.27
C GLN A 114 2.17 -9.05 -20.68
N ALA A 115 3.11 -9.99 -20.55
CA ALA A 115 2.98 -11.40 -20.92
C ALA A 115 2.50 -12.26 -19.75
#